data_AF-K2AK77-F1
#
_entry.id   AF-K2AK77-F1
#
_cell.length_a   1.000
_cell.length_b   1.000
_cell.length_c   1.000
_cell.angle_alpha   90.00
_cell.angle_beta   90.00
_cell.angle_gamma   90.00
#
_symmetry.space_group_name_H-M   'P 1'
#
loop_
_entity.id
_entity.type
_entity.pdbx_description
1 polymer ?
#
loop_
_entity_poly.entity_id
_entity_poly.type
_entity_poly.pdbx_seq_one_letter_code
_entity_poly.pdbx_strand_id
1 'polypeptide(L)'
;MTNNYSTNNRITLNSESLREKFPEVYSELFSCSSVVCSVSREFTWSGEYAEMFGGMNIMQKIPSRVFVGLEPTSIPEIKIGLFKSFIPNQSKFINSVFNNVAEEEICNFIKKEILPQFSYNGHPKGFNIHLLTELPLEIGLGSVGSIAAALAGALYVYFSQVEPETIKLWSKKSTQDLINDNNLKFQEIHRLAWKIETVLDLFPVSGVRSFTSLIDGDYPIIYFTKKDSKKQDDINDLMAYTDLSNIDQTKYWAFRMGELFNFKSLIQWPVDFGLIFSGEVRISGNIIRSITNTEKVFEDTTSYINQEFKKYFEGCHDDDLPFFIKISQEEKGRGLWNRYMMTLSVASMMMLKGFKDLFSTGESDRSFFRAIDLGHSILKMLDVSTPTIDFIRSYIYRVGRENFDDPKKIAVKLTGAGKGGDVLFAVPYGIFRNNIEEIIEGLKKETKKDISLDYASWIDGYGSEGLIVEQHLDKKIFSQYLLEGIYKLKHLNKQAYYHSELMPKNELNKIKNEVDVIIDTEEEEIYVKGHRLTSQDIHSASTTIRIVRILLDNFGKTISNSELPESSYSSDRNEFQGKIVSPLIKAIEKYAGKNLDFVVKGGLTEFKTGILNGHVEIYVIEE
;
A
#
# COMPACT_ATOMS: atom_id res chain seq x y z
N MET A 1 21.07 28.44 20.25
CA MET A 1 20.82 29.59 19.35
C MET A 1 20.01 29.07 18.18
N THR A 2 18.69 29.25 18.22
CA THR A 2 17.77 28.88 17.14
C THR A 2 17.82 29.96 16.08
N ASN A 3 18.70 29.78 15.09
CA ASN A 3 18.72 30.63 13.92
C ASN A 3 17.51 30.27 13.04
N ASN A 4 16.45 31.07 13.14
CA ASN A 4 15.37 31.13 12.15
C ASN A 4 15.91 31.74 10.86
N TYR A 5 16.55 30.92 10.02
CA TYR A 5 16.68 31.24 8.61
C TYR A 5 15.40 30.80 7.91
N SER A 6 14.80 31.75 7.21
CA SER A 6 13.67 31.59 6.28
C SER A 6 13.99 30.48 5.27
N THR A 7 13.56 29.25 5.57
CA THR A 7 13.51 28.13 4.62
C THR A 7 12.53 28.52 3.52
N ASN A 8 13.04 28.78 2.31
CA ASN A 8 12.21 28.97 1.13
C ASN A 8 11.32 27.72 0.93
N ASN A 9 10.01 27.88 1.16
CA ASN A 9 8.84 27.21 0.58
C ASN A 9 8.78 25.67 0.38
N ARG A 10 9.77 24.83 0.73
CA ARG A 10 9.61 23.37 0.68
C ARG A 10 8.62 22.92 1.74
N ILE A 11 7.62 22.14 1.33
CA ILE A 11 6.68 21.49 2.23
C ILE A 11 7.37 20.29 2.86
N THR A 12 7.29 20.15 4.18
CA THR A 12 7.72 18.94 4.88
C THR A 12 6.93 17.73 4.35
N LEU A 13 7.63 16.70 3.86
CA LEU A 13 7.03 15.56 3.15
C LEU A 13 6.66 14.42 4.10
N ASN A 14 5.85 14.73 5.10
CA ASN A 14 5.20 13.73 5.95
C ASN A 14 3.68 13.89 5.92
N SER A 15 2.99 12.82 6.31
CA SER A 15 1.53 12.80 6.25
C SER A 15 0.87 13.91 7.08
N GLU A 16 1.40 14.23 8.26
CA GLU A 16 0.84 15.29 9.10
C GLU A 16 0.85 16.64 8.37
N SER A 17 2.00 17.04 7.83
CA SER A 17 2.18 18.32 7.13
C SER A 17 1.38 18.40 5.83
N LEU A 18 1.33 17.31 5.06
CA LEU A 18 0.57 17.27 3.81
C LEU A 18 -0.94 17.30 4.05
N ARG A 19 -1.42 16.62 5.09
CA ARG A 19 -2.83 16.63 5.50
C ARG A 19 -3.27 18.00 6.01
N GLU A 20 -2.42 18.70 6.76
CA GLU A 20 -2.69 20.08 7.20
C GLU A 20 -2.78 21.05 6.01
N LYS A 21 -1.90 20.87 5.01
CA LYS A 21 -1.80 21.81 3.88
C LYS A 21 -2.81 21.56 2.75
N PHE A 22 -3.26 20.32 2.56
CA PHE A 22 -4.18 19.92 1.49
C PHE A 22 -5.40 19.13 2.01
N PRO A 23 -6.11 19.62 3.05
CA PRO A 23 -7.19 18.86 3.69
C PRO A 23 -8.30 18.47 2.71
N GLU A 24 -8.54 19.27 1.66
CA GLU A 24 -9.52 19.00 0.62
C GLU A 24 -9.21 17.73 -0.19
N VAL A 25 -7.92 17.42 -0.42
CA VAL A 25 -7.50 16.23 -1.18
C VAL A 25 -7.79 14.96 -0.37
N TYR A 26 -7.52 15.01 0.92
CA TYR A 26 -7.82 13.90 1.82
C TYR A 26 -9.34 13.76 2.00
N SER A 27 -10.04 14.87 2.26
CA SER A 27 -11.50 14.87 2.39
C SER A 27 -12.18 14.25 1.16
N GLU A 28 -11.72 14.53 -0.05
CA GLU A 28 -12.27 13.93 -1.27
C GLU A 28 -12.18 12.39 -1.22
N LEU A 29 -10.99 11.85 -0.94
CA LEU A 29 -10.78 10.40 -0.81
C LEU A 29 -11.67 9.78 0.29
N PHE A 30 -11.67 10.38 1.48
CA PHE A 30 -12.42 9.85 2.62
C PHE A 30 -13.94 9.98 2.40
N SER A 31 -14.40 11.01 1.70
CA SER A 31 -15.84 11.22 1.44
C SER A 31 -16.45 10.22 0.47
N CYS A 32 -15.69 9.64 -0.46
CA CYS A 32 -16.23 8.64 -1.39
C CYS A 32 -15.97 7.19 -0.94
N SER A 33 -15.11 6.97 0.05
CA SER A 33 -14.65 5.62 0.39
C SER A 33 -15.33 5.08 1.65
N SER A 34 -15.81 3.84 1.63
CA SER A 34 -16.36 3.18 2.82
C SER A 34 -15.28 2.65 3.77
N VAL A 35 -14.16 2.21 3.19
CA VAL A 35 -12.96 1.75 3.89
C VAL A 35 -11.77 2.48 3.29
N VAL A 36 -10.89 3.01 4.14
CA VAL A 36 -9.61 3.56 3.73
C VAL A 36 -8.52 2.94 4.59
N CYS A 37 -7.52 2.34 3.95
CA CYS A 37 -6.30 1.92 4.61
C CYS A 37 -5.12 2.74 4.11
N SER A 38 -4.11 2.92 4.95
CA SER A 38 -2.88 3.59 4.57
C SER A 38 -1.67 2.82 5.07
N VAL A 39 -0.53 3.00 4.41
CA VAL A 39 0.78 2.46 4.82
C VAL A 39 1.87 3.50 4.57
N SER A 40 2.97 3.43 5.33
CA SER A 40 4.19 4.18 5.00
C SER A 40 4.84 3.65 3.73
N ARG A 41 5.48 4.56 3.00
CA ARG A 41 6.41 4.20 1.91
C ARG A 41 7.76 3.78 2.44
N GLU A 42 8.60 3.26 1.56
CA GLU A 42 9.89 2.72 1.92
C GLU A 42 10.95 2.89 0.83
N PHE A 43 12.23 2.83 1.21
CA PHE A 43 13.37 2.74 0.30
C PHE A 43 14.35 1.64 0.74
N THR A 44 15.28 1.28 -0.16
CA THR A 44 16.21 0.17 0.04
C THR A 44 17.59 0.68 0.45
N TRP A 45 18.05 0.30 1.65
CA TRP A 45 19.44 0.51 2.06
C TRP A 45 20.39 -0.47 1.37
N SER A 46 19.97 -1.71 1.19
CA SER A 46 20.75 -2.75 0.50
C SER A 46 19.86 -3.93 0.11
N GLY A 47 20.24 -4.64 -0.96
CA GLY A 47 19.60 -5.90 -1.37
C GLY A 47 18.67 -5.79 -2.58
N GLU A 48 18.78 -4.71 -3.36
CA GLU A 48 17.94 -4.39 -4.54
C GLU A 48 17.63 -5.60 -5.42
N TYR A 49 18.67 -6.33 -5.83
CA TYR A 49 18.53 -7.55 -6.64
C TYR A 49 18.94 -8.82 -5.89
N ALA A 50 19.60 -8.68 -4.73
CA ALA A 50 20.02 -9.84 -3.94
C ALA A 50 18.80 -10.69 -3.54
N GLU A 51 17.69 -10.04 -3.20
CA GLU A 51 16.43 -10.69 -2.81
C GLU A 51 15.85 -11.63 -3.86
N MET A 52 16.05 -11.35 -5.15
CA MET A 52 15.56 -12.21 -6.24
C MET A 52 16.26 -13.57 -6.25
N PHE A 53 17.41 -13.67 -5.58
CA PHE A 53 18.23 -14.87 -5.47
C PHE A 53 18.30 -15.43 -4.03
N GLY A 54 17.35 -15.03 -3.17
CA GLY A 54 17.30 -15.45 -1.76
C GLY A 54 18.29 -14.70 -0.85
N GLY A 55 18.88 -13.62 -1.34
CA GLY A 55 19.69 -12.70 -0.56
C GLY A 55 18.84 -11.82 0.36
N MET A 56 19.52 -11.09 1.25
CA MET A 56 18.88 -10.22 2.24
C MET A 56 18.63 -8.82 1.68
N ASN A 57 17.44 -8.31 1.92
CA ASN A 57 17.09 -6.91 1.72
C ASN A 57 16.93 -6.18 3.06
N ILE A 58 17.38 -4.93 3.11
CA ILE A 58 17.26 -4.02 4.26
C ILE A 58 16.51 -2.78 3.78
N MET A 59 15.28 -2.60 4.27
CA MET A 59 14.39 -1.49 3.89
C MET A 59 14.18 -0.50 5.03
N GLN A 60 13.91 0.75 4.69
CA GLN A 60 13.59 1.81 5.64
C GLN A 60 12.31 2.51 5.24
N LYS A 61 11.43 2.70 6.22
CA LYS A 61 10.21 3.50 6.06
C LYS A 61 10.51 4.99 6.02
N ILE A 62 9.71 5.71 5.25
CA ILE A 62 9.63 7.18 5.24
C ILE A 62 8.25 7.61 5.74
N PRO A 63 8.12 8.83 6.30
CA PRO A 63 6.87 9.29 6.93
C PRO A 63 5.79 9.72 5.93
N SER A 64 6.06 9.64 4.63
CA SER A 64 5.06 9.80 3.57
C SER A 64 4.29 8.49 3.36
N ARG A 65 2.98 8.59 3.11
CA ARG A 65 2.07 7.45 3.03
C ARG A 65 1.42 7.25 1.66
N VAL A 66 0.92 6.05 1.47
CA VAL A 66 -0.02 5.67 0.42
C VAL A 66 -1.34 5.32 1.07
N PHE A 67 -2.44 5.82 0.50
CA PHE A 67 -3.81 5.53 0.92
C PHE A 67 -4.54 4.81 -0.19
N VAL A 68 -5.33 3.82 0.20
CA VAL A 68 -6.22 3.06 -0.67
C VAL A 68 -7.62 3.11 -0.08
N GLY A 69 -8.56 3.69 -0.84
CA GLY A 69 -9.97 3.78 -0.50
C GLY A 69 -10.82 2.86 -1.36
N LEU A 70 -11.84 2.23 -0.77
CA LEU A 70 -12.81 1.38 -1.48
C LEU A 70 -14.20 2.02 -1.44
N GLU A 71 -14.66 2.49 -2.59
CA GLU A 71 -16.01 3.03 -2.80
C GLU A 71 -16.93 1.91 -3.32
N PRO A 72 -17.93 1.46 -2.56
CA PRO A 72 -18.92 0.50 -3.04
C PRO A 72 -19.68 1.07 -4.25
N THR A 73 -19.97 0.23 -5.24
CA THR A 73 -20.81 0.66 -6.38
C THR A 73 -21.96 -0.31 -6.63
N SER A 74 -23.01 0.19 -7.28
CA SER A 74 -24.15 -0.63 -7.70
C SER A 74 -23.87 -1.49 -8.94
N ILE A 75 -22.78 -1.18 -9.67
CA ILE A 75 -22.37 -1.85 -10.89
C ILE A 75 -21.42 -3.00 -10.51
N PRO A 76 -21.55 -4.20 -11.08
CA PRO A 76 -20.66 -5.33 -10.81
C PRO A 76 -19.29 -5.19 -11.53
N GLU A 77 -18.70 -4.01 -11.45
CA GLU A 77 -17.44 -3.63 -12.07
C GLU A 77 -16.43 -3.21 -11.00
N ILE A 78 -15.17 -3.59 -11.20
CA ILE A 78 -14.05 -3.11 -10.40
C ILE A 78 -13.24 -2.21 -11.32
N LYS A 79 -12.97 -0.97 -10.88
CA LYS A 79 -12.18 -0.01 -11.65
C LYS A 79 -11.34 0.87 -10.73
N ILE A 80 -10.34 1.53 -11.30
CA ILE A 80 -9.60 2.56 -10.58
C ILE A 80 -10.40 3.87 -10.66
N GLY A 81 -10.67 4.45 -9.49
CA GLY A 81 -11.40 5.71 -9.35
C GLY A 81 -10.47 6.91 -9.31
N LEU A 82 -10.64 7.73 -8.27
CA LEU A 82 -9.73 8.84 -7.97
C LEU A 82 -8.31 8.31 -7.78
N PHE A 83 -7.34 8.84 -8.52
CA PHE A 83 -5.92 8.62 -8.25
C PHE A 83 -5.17 9.94 -8.24
N LYS A 84 -4.66 10.35 -7.08
CA LYS A 84 -3.85 11.55 -6.90
C LYS A 84 -2.45 11.24 -6.36
N SER A 85 -1.46 11.99 -6.82
CA SER A 85 -0.08 11.91 -6.32
C SER A 85 0.46 13.30 -6.03
N PHE A 86 1.15 13.47 -4.92
CA PHE A 86 1.84 14.72 -4.59
C PHE A 86 3.13 14.85 -5.39
N ILE A 87 3.38 16.02 -5.95
CA ILE A 87 4.55 16.33 -6.76
C ILE A 87 5.40 17.38 -6.02
N PRO A 88 6.51 17.00 -5.36
CA PRO A 88 7.28 17.87 -4.46
C PRO A 88 7.71 19.19 -5.09
N ASN A 89 8.30 19.14 -6.29
CA ASN A 89 8.78 20.33 -6.99
C ASN A 89 7.66 21.29 -7.44
N GLN A 90 6.42 20.81 -7.55
CA GLN A 90 5.25 21.62 -7.88
C GLN A 90 4.41 21.98 -6.65
N SER A 91 4.71 21.39 -5.48
CA SER A 91 4.00 21.62 -4.22
C SER A 91 2.48 21.46 -4.36
N LYS A 92 2.02 20.46 -5.11
CA LYS A 92 0.60 20.17 -5.32
C LYS A 92 0.34 18.69 -5.59
N PHE A 93 -0.88 18.25 -5.33
CA PHE A 93 -1.40 16.98 -5.82
C PHE A 93 -1.85 17.11 -7.28
N ILE A 94 -1.53 16.11 -8.10
CA ILE A 94 -2.01 15.99 -9.47
C ILE A 94 -2.77 14.68 -9.66
N ASN A 95 -3.71 14.67 -10.60
CA ASN A 95 -4.33 13.43 -11.04
C ASN A 95 -3.28 12.55 -11.70
N SER A 96 -3.24 11.30 -11.27
CA SER A 96 -2.35 10.26 -11.76
C SER A 96 -3.18 9.14 -12.38
N VAL A 97 -2.54 8.30 -13.19
CA VAL A 97 -3.18 7.15 -13.81
C VAL A 97 -2.23 5.97 -13.73
N PHE A 98 -2.78 4.76 -13.65
CA PHE A 98 -1.98 3.58 -13.94
C PHE A 98 -1.74 3.46 -15.44
N ASN A 99 -0.77 2.63 -15.79
CA ASN A 99 -0.76 2.02 -17.11
C ASN A 99 -2.04 1.19 -17.27
N ASN A 100 -2.78 1.37 -18.37
CA ASN A 100 -4.02 0.64 -18.66
C ASN A 100 -3.89 -0.88 -18.48
N VAL A 101 -2.74 -1.47 -18.84
CA VAL A 101 -2.48 -2.90 -18.67
C VAL A 101 -2.45 -3.27 -17.19
N ALA A 102 -1.72 -2.52 -16.36
CA ALA A 102 -1.63 -2.80 -14.93
C ALA A 102 -3.00 -2.64 -14.24
N GLU A 103 -3.78 -1.64 -14.64
CA GLU A 103 -5.16 -1.43 -14.18
C GLU A 103 -6.09 -2.59 -14.56
N GLU A 104 -6.04 -3.04 -15.81
CA GLU A 104 -6.86 -4.17 -16.27
C GLU A 104 -6.47 -5.46 -15.54
N GLU A 105 -5.17 -5.74 -15.41
CA GLU A 105 -4.65 -6.93 -14.75
C GLU A 105 -5.03 -6.96 -13.27
N ILE A 106 -4.91 -5.84 -12.52
CA ILE A 106 -5.29 -5.82 -11.11
C ILE A 106 -6.80 -5.99 -10.91
N CYS A 107 -7.63 -5.32 -11.72
CA CYS A 107 -9.08 -5.45 -11.64
C CYS A 107 -9.51 -6.89 -11.98
N ASN A 108 -8.91 -7.49 -13.01
CA ASN A 108 -9.16 -8.88 -13.39
C ASN A 108 -8.70 -9.87 -12.31
N PHE A 109 -7.53 -9.65 -11.72
CA PHE A 109 -7.00 -10.47 -10.64
C PHE A 109 -7.95 -10.44 -9.43
N ILE A 110 -8.37 -9.27 -8.97
CA ILE A 110 -9.30 -9.15 -7.84
C ILE A 110 -10.62 -9.86 -8.15
N LYS A 111 -11.17 -9.65 -9.35
CA LYS A 111 -12.44 -10.25 -9.76
C LYS A 111 -12.39 -11.77 -9.83
N LYS A 112 -11.31 -12.33 -10.38
CA LYS A 112 -11.19 -13.78 -10.64
C LYS A 112 -10.65 -14.56 -9.46
N GLU A 113 -9.69 -14.00 -8.73
CA GLU A 113 -8.97 -14.72 -7.69
C GLU A 113 -9.47 -14.36 -6.29
N ILE A 114 -9.84 -13.10 -6.03
CA ILE A 114 -10.12 -12.62 -4.67
C ILE A 114 -11.61 -12.69 -4.33
N LEU A 115 -12.47 -12.14 -5.19
CA LEU A 115 -13.92 -12.14 -4.94
C LEU A 115 -14.52 -13.54 -4.69
N PRO A 116 -14.11 -14.62 -5.38
CA PRO A 116 -14.64 -15.95 -5.10
C PRO A 116 -14.25 -16.49 -3.72
N GLN A 117 -13.08 -16.11 -3.19
CA GLN A 117 -12.59 -16.58 -1.90
C GLN A 117 -13.30 -15.88 -0.73
N PHE A 118 -13.55 -14.58 -0.87
CA PHE A 118 -14.16 -13.76 0.19
C PHE A 118 -15.68 -13.94 0.35
N SER A 119 -16.28 -14.91 -0.36
CA SER A 119 -17.58 -15.51 -0.08
C SER A 119 -18.66 -14.53 0.44
N TYR A 120 -19.35 -13.88 -0.51
CA TYR A 120 -20.70 -13.31 -0.40
C TYR A 120 -21.33 -13.18 1.02
N ASN A 121 -21.48 -11.94 1.49
CA ASN A 121 -22.40 -11.55 2.57
C ASN A 121 -22.90 -10.12 2.32
N GLY A 122 -23.70 -9.95 1.26
CA GLY A 122 -24.33 -8.66 1.01
C GLY A 122 -23.38 -7.51 0.69
N HIS A 123 -22.07 -7.74 0.45
CA HIS A 123 -21.09 -6.78 -0.12
C HIS A 123 -21.33 -6.60 -1.64
N PRO A 124 -20.89 -5.48 -2.27
CA PRO A 124 -21.28 -5.18 -3.63
C PRO A 124 -20.52 -6.10 -4.56
N LYS A 125 -21.12 -6.31 -5.72
CA LYS A 125 -20.45 -7.06 -6.80
C LYS A 125 -19.33 -6.25 -7.47
N GLY A 126 -19.22 -4.95 -7.18
CA GLY A 126 -18.20 -4.06 -7.74
C GLY A 126 -17.96 -2.83 -6.88
N PHE A 127 -16.79 -2.21 -7.05
CA PHE A 127 -16.33 -1.08 -6.26
C PHE A 127 -15.24 -0.32 -7.02
N ASN A 128 -15.08 0.97 -6.71
CA ASN A 128 -13.96 1.75 -7.20
C ASN A 128 -12.81 1.68 -6.20
N ILE A 129 -11.60 1.54 -6.72
CA ILE A 129 -10.36 1.61 -5.93
C ILE A 129 -9.79 3.01 -6.11
N HIS A 130 -9.79 3.79 -5.03
CA HIS A 130 -9.21 5.14 -5.01
C HIS A 130 -7.82 5.10 -4.40
N LEU A 131 -6.93 5.93 -4.93
CA LEU A 131 -5.53 6.01 -4.53
C LEU A 131 -5.14 7.46 -4.23
N LEU A 132 -4.42 7.64 -3.14
CA LEU A 132 -3.73 8.88 -2.82
C LEU A 132 -2.30 8.56 -2.41
N THR A 133 -1.32 9.16 -3.08
CA THR A 133 0.10 8.94 -2.75
C THR A 133 0.76 10.28 -2.42
N GLU A 134 1.47 10.32 -1.29
CA GLU A 134 2.13 11.55 -0.80
C GLU A 134 3.47 11.85 -1.47
N LEU A 135 3.86 11.02 -2.44
CA LEU A 135 5.02 11.19 -3.30
C LEU A 135 4.69 10.56 -4.66
N PRO A 136 5.36 10.93 -5.76
CA PRO A 136 5.08 10.36 -7.08
C PRO A 136 5.29 8.83 -7.15
N LEU A 137 4.68 8.18 -8.13
CA LEU A 137 5.05 6.83 -8.54
C LEU A 137 6.40 6.85 -9.30
N GLU A 138 6.99 5.68 -9.48
CA GLU A 138 8.14 5.44 -10.38
C GLU A 138 9.46 6.16 -10.02
N ILE A 139 9.51 6.88 -8.89
CA ILE A 139 10.74 7.48 -8.35
C ILE A 139 11.62 6.48 -7.57
N GLY A 140 11.19 5.23 -7.41
CA GLY A 140 12.00 4.18 -6.77
C GLY A 140 11.80 4.01 -5.26
N LEU A 141 10.83 4.71 -4.66
CA LEU A 141 10.49 4.58 -3.22
C LEU A 141 9.33 3.62 -2.97
N GLY A 142 9.48 2.38 -3.42
CA GLY A 142 8.62 1.27 -2.98
C GLY A 142 7.14 1.32 -3.38
N SER A 143 6.68 2.34 -4.12
CA SER A 143 5.26 2.72 -4.22
C SER A 143 4.31 1.57 -4.53
N VAL A 144 4.70 0.67 -5.44
CA VAL A 144 3.87 -0.47 -5.85
C VAL A 144 3.66 -1.45 -4.69
N GLY A 145 4.69 -1.73 -3.90
CA GLY A 145 4.57 -2.57 -2.70
C GLY A 145 3.71 -1.92 -1.62
N SER A 146 3.87 -0.61 -1.42
CA SER A 146 3.03 0.16 -0.50
C SER A 146 1.55 0.18 -0.94
N ILE A 147 1.27 0.42 -2.24
CA ILE A 147 -0.10 0.32 -2.80
C ILE A 147 -0.66 -1.08 -2.58
N ALA A 148 0.12 -2.11 -2.89
CA ALA A 148 -0.31 -3.49 -2.75
C ALA A 148 -0.63 -3.87 -1.30
N ALA A 149 0.18 -3.42 -0.35
CA ALA A 149 -0.06 -3.61 1.08
C ALA A 149 -1.33 -2.91 1.57
N ALA A 150 -1.51 -1.63 1.23
CA ALA A 150 -2.71 -0.89 1.61
C ALA A 150 -3.98 -1.46 0.94
N LEU A 151 -3.89 -1.89 -0.33
CA LEU A 151 -5.01 -2.51 -1.04
C LEU A 151 -5.37 -3.88 -0.45
N ALA A 152 -4.38 -4.72 -0.15
CA ALA A 152 -4.64 -6.01 0.51
C ALA A 152 -5.31 -5.80 1.88
N GLY A 153 -4.80 -4.86 2.68
CA GLY A 153 -5.41 -4.48 3.95
C GLY A 153 -6.85 -3.98 3.79
N ALA A 154 -7.08 -3.05 2.85
CA ALA A 154 -8.40 -2.51 2.57
C ALA A 154 -9.39 -3.60 2.13
N LEU A 155 -8.98 -4.53 1.27
CA LEU A 155 -9.82 -5.65 0.83
C LEU A 155 -10.20 -6.57 1.99
N TYR A 156 -9.24 -6.96 2.85
CA TYR A 156 -9.54 -7.81 4.00
C TYR A 156 -10.49 -7.13 5.00
N VAL A 157 -10.33 -5.83 5.24
CA VAL A 157 -11.24 -5.07 6.11
C VAL A 157 -12.61 -4.92 5.47
N TYR A 158 -12.65 -4.52 4.20
CA TYR A 158 -13.88 -4.27 3.45
C TYR A 158 -14.77 -5.50 3.34
N PHE A 159 -14.19 -6.69 3.14
CA PHE A 159 -14.92 -7.95 3.11
C PHE A 159 -15.06 -8.61 4.49
N SER A 160 -14.83 -7.87 5.58
CA SER A 160 -14.93 -8.36 6.97
C SER A 160 -14.13 -9.63 7.25
N GLN A 161 -13.01 -9.83 6.55
CA GLN A 161 -12.08 -10.95 6.76
C GLN A 161 -11.12 -10.69 7.92
N VAL A 162 -10.93 -9.40 8.27
CA VAL A 162 -10.17 -8.97 9.44
C VAL A 162 -10.82 -7.74 10.06
N GLU A 163 -10.87 -7.70 11.39
CA GLU A 163 -11.33 -6.53 12.13
C GLU A 163 -10.19 -5.50 12.26
N PRO A 164 -10.47 -4.18 12.21
CA PRO A 164 -9.46 -3.13 12.39
C PRO A 164 -8.65 -3.27 13.69
N GLU A 165 -9.28 -3.74 14.76
CA GLU A 165 -8.67 -3.99 16.06
C GLU A 165 -7.58 -5.06 15.99
N THR A 166 -7.76 -6.08 15.14
CA THR A 166 -6.76 -7.14 14.92
C THR A 166 -5.52 -6.56 14.24
N ILE A 167 -5.68 -5.67 13.26
CA ILE A 167 -4.55 -4.96 12.61
C ILE A 167 -3.82 -4.09 13.64
N LYS A 168 -4.53 -3.37 14.51
CA LYS A 168 -3.93 -2.57 15.59
C LYS A 168 -3.08 -3.40 16.57
N LEU A 169 -3.30 -4.71 16.67
CA LEU A 169 -2.47 -5.59 17.51
C LEU A 169 -1.10 -5.89 16.88
N TRP A 170 -0.92 -5.68 15.57
CA TRP A 170 0.33 -6.01 14.88
C TRP A 170 1.54 -5.23 15.41
N SER A 171 1.33 -3.97 15.79
CA SER A 171 2.35 -3.10 16.39
C SER A 171 2.86 -3.60 17.74
N LYS A 172 2.08 -4.43 18.44
CA LYS A 172 2.38 -4.95 19.78
C LYS A 172 3.02 -6.34 19.78
N LYS A 173 3.15 -6.97 18.61
CA LYS A 173 3.63 -8.33 18.43
C LYS A 173 5.03 -8.30 17.83
N SER A 174 5.87 -9.26 18.20
CA SER A 174 7.16 -9.43 17.52
C SER A 174 6.96 -9.80 16.05
N THR A 175 7.95 -9.53 15.19
CA THR A 175 7.85 -9.90 13.76
C THR A 175 7.59 -11.41 13.59
N GLN A 176 8.20 -12.24 14.45
CA GLN A 176 8.04 -13.70 14.35
C GLN A 176 6.66 -14.17 14.81
N ASP A 177 6.08 -13.54 15.84
CA ASP A 177 4.71 -13.84 16.28
C ASP A 177 3.70 -13.44 15.21
N LEU A 178 3.91 -12.28 14.54
CA LEU A 178 3.07 -11.83 13.43
C LEU A 178 3.02 -12.85 12.28
N ILE A 179 4.19 -13.36 11.90
CA ILE A 179 4.32 -14.33 10.80
C ILE A 179 3.67 -15.68 11.16
N ASN A 180 3.71 -16.08 12.43
CA ASN A 180 3.30 -17.41 12.86
C ASN A 180 1.85 -17.49 13.40
N ASP A 181 1.26 -16.37 13.83
CA ASP A 181 -0.08 -16.34 14.41
C ASP A 181 -1.17 -16.16 13.35
N ASN A 182 -1.77 -17.27 12.93
CA ASN A 182 -2.85 -17.28 11.94
C ASN A 182 -4.07 -16.46 12.36
N ASN A 183 -4.30 -16.23 13.67
CA ASN A 183 -5.44 -15.43 14.12
C ASN A 183 -5.29 -13.94 13.78
N LEU A 184 -4.06 -13.48 13.57
CA LEU A 184 -3.78 -12.09 13.22
C LEU A 184 -4.02 -11.78 11.75
N LYS A 185 -4.25 -12.80 10.91
CA LYS A 185 -4.43 -12.70 9.45
C LYS A 185 -3.29 -12.00 8.69
N PHE A 186 -2.19 -11.69 9.39
CA PHE A 186 -1.05 -10.97 8.85
C PHE A 186 -0.42 -11.70 7.65
N GLN A 187 -0.17 -13.01 7.80
CA GLN A 187 0.43 -13.79 6.72
C GLN A 187 -0.47 -13.82 5.47
N GLU A 188 -1.78 -13.99 5.65
CA GLU A 188 -2.74 -14.04 4.54
C GLU A 188 -2.80 -12.68 3.79
N ILE A 189 -2.79 -11.57 4.54
CA ILE A 189 -2.73 -10.21 3.98
C ILE A 189 -1.40 -9.96 3.28
N HIS A 190 -0.27 -10.36 3.87
CA HIS A 190 1.05 -10.23 3.24
C HIS A 190 1.14 -11.01 1.93
N ARG A 191 0.65 -12.25 1.89
CA ARG A 191 0.63 -13.05 0.65
C ARG A 191 -0.23 -12.41 -0.42
N LEU A 192 -1.40 -11.88 -0.05
CA LEU A 192 -2.24 -11.13 -0.99
C LEU A 192 -1.51 -9.88 -1.51
N ALA A 193 -0.90 -9.11 -0.61
CA ALA A 193 -0.13 -7.91 -0.99
C ALA A 193 1.01 -8.27 -1.94
N TRP A 194 1.75 -9.35 -1.69
CA TRP A 194 2.81 -9.82 -2.58
C TRP A 194 2.26 -10.21 -3.96
N LYS A 195 1.12 -10.92 -4.03
CA LYS A 195 0.47 -11.23 -5.31
C LYS A 195 0.05 -9.97 -6.06
N ILE A 196 -0.59 -9.02 -5.38
CA ILE A 196 -1.00 -7.72 -5.96
C ILE A 196 0.22 -6.95 -6.47
N GLU A 197 1.30 -6.90 -5.69
CA GLU A 197 2.55 -6.23 -6.07
C GLU A 197 3.14 -6.85 -7.35
N THR A 198 3.10 -8.19 -7.47
CA THR A 198 3.57 -8.92 -8.65
C THR A 198 2.73 -8.59 -9.90
N VAL A 199 1.40 -8.50 -9.73
CA VAL A 199 0.47 -8.12 -10.81
C VAL A 199 0.70 -6.67 -11.25
N LEU A 200 0.88 -5.74 -10.30
CA LEU A 200 1.08 -4.32 -10.61
C LEU A 200 2.45 -4.00 -11.20
N ASP A 201 3.53 -4.63 -10.72
CA ASP A 201 4.89 -4.39 -11.25
C ASP A 201 5.14 -5.14 -12.59
N LEU A 202 4.20 -6.01 -12.99
CA LEU A 202 4.28 -6.88 -14.19
C LEU A 202 5.57 -7.71 -14.23
N PHE A 203 6.14 -7.98 -13.07
CA PHE A 203 7.42 -8.63 -12.86
C PHE A 203 7.41 -9.34 -11.50
N PRO A 204 8.13 -10.46 -11.33
CA PRO A 204 8.24 -11.13 -10.04
C PRO A 204 8.96 -10.25 -9.02
N VAL A 205 8.37 -10.16 -7.85
CA VAL A 205 8.92 -9.41 -6.71
C VAL A 205 9.15 -10.37 -5.54
N SER A 206 9.97 -9.97 -4.57
CA SER A 206 10.25 -10.80 -3.38
C SER A 206 9.19 -10.70 -2.28
N GLY A 207 8.27 -9.73 -2.38
CA GLY A 207 7.31 -9.38 -1.34
C GLY A 207 7.91 -8.57 -0.19
N VAL A 208 9.17 -8.12 -0.28
CA VAL A 208 9.79 -7.31 0.79
C VAL A 208 9.12 -5.95 0.96
N ARG A 209 8.74 -5.29 -0.14
CA ARG A 209 8.18 -3.94 -0.13
C ARG A 209 6.84 -3.96 0.57
N SER A 210 5.92 -4.80 0.08
CA SER A 210 4.64 -5.05 0.72
C SER A 210 4.77 -5.51 2.18
N PHE A 211 5.70 -6.41 2.52
CA PHE A 211 5.96 -6.79 3.92
C PHE A 211 6.34 -5.59 4.78
N THR A 212 7.31 -4.80 4.29
CA THR A 212 7.87 -3.65 5.00
C THR A 212 6.78 -2.61 5.26
N SER A 213 5.88 -2.37 4.30
CA SER A 213 4.78 -1.41 4.46
C SER A 213 3.71 -1.89 5.46
N LEU A 214 3.55 -3.20 5.67
CA LEU A 214 2.50 -3.74 6.56
C LEU A 214 2.84 -3.65 8.06
N ILE A 215 4.11 -3.82 8.44
CA ILE A 215 4.50 -3.90 9.85
C ILE A 215 4.97 -2.56 10.41
N ASP A 216 4.79 -2.30 11.69
CA ASP A 216 5.46 -1.16 12.35
C ASP A 216 6.97 -1.39 12.49
N GLY A 217 7.74 -0.34 12.77
CA GLY A 217 9.16 -0.46 13.12
C GLY A 217 9.93 0.85 12.98
N ASP A 218 10.58 1.28 14.07
CA ASP A 218 11.41 2.50 14.09
C ASP A 218 12.80 2.31 13.46
N TYR A 219 13.22 1.06 13.31
CA TYR A 219 14.48 0.66 12.71
C TYR A 219 14.25 0.05 11.32
N PRO A 220 15.29 -0.05 10.48
CA PRO A 220 15.17 -0.75 9.21
C PRO A 220 14.63 -2.18 9.37
N ILE A 221 13.96 -2.67 8.34
CA ILE A 221 13.37 -4.01 8.29
C ILE A 221 14.25 -4.88 7.41
N ILE A 222 14.51 -6.09 7.89
CA ILE A 222 15.30 -7.11 7.22
C ILE A 222 14.32 -8.15 6.68
N TYR A 223 14.50 -8.56 5.43
CA TYR A 223 13.66 -9.57 4.79
C TYR A 223 14.47 -10.42 3.81
N PHE A 224 14.13 -11.70 3.71
CA PHE A 224 14.67 -12.59 2.70
C PHE A 224 13.76 -13.81 2.48
N THR A 225 13.86 -14.40 1.30
CA THR A 225 13.11 -15.59 0.90
C THR A 225 14.02 -16.79 0.77
N LYS A 226 13.46 -17.99 0.86
CA LYS A 226 14.20 -19.21 0.54
C LYS A 226 14.38 -19.29 -0.97
N LYS A 227 15.63 -19.36 -1.45
CA LYS A 227 15.93 -19.71 -2.85
C LYS A 227 15.36 -21.10 -3.15
N ASP A 228 14.51 -21.21 -4.16
CA ASP A 228 14.04 -22.52 -4.62
C ASP A 228 15.04 -23.08 -5.64
N SER A 229 15.90 -23.99 -5.18
CA SER A 229 17.10 -24.45 -5.89
C SER A 229 16.85 -25.24 -7.18
N LYS A 230 15.59 -25.35 -7.64
CA LYS A 230 15.21 -26.12 -8.83
C LYS A 230 14.57 -25.30 -9.95
N LYS A 231 14.30 -24.01 -9.74
CA LYS A 231 13.43 -23.20 -10.64
C LYS A 231 13.91 -21.76 -10.87
N GLN A 232 15.15 -21.43 -10.53
CA GLN A 232 15.57 -20.04 -10.30
C GLN A 232 16.95 -19.71 -10.87
N ASP A 233 17.39 -20.46 -11.88
CA ASP A 233 18.72 -20.32 -12.47
C ASP A 233 18.69 -19.50 -13.79
N ASP A 234 17.52 -19.12 -14.30
CA ASP A 234 17.37 -18.32 -15.53
C ASP A 234 16.44 -17.11 -15.32
N ILE A 235 16.80 -15.94 -15.84
CA ILE A 235 15.95 -14.75 -15.80
C ILE A 235 14.67 -14.91 -16.63
N ASN A 236 14.67 -15.81 -17.62
CA ASN A 236 13.48 -16.21 -18.35
C ASN A 236 12.55 -17.09 -17.49
N ASP A 237 13.12 -17.90 -16.58
CA ASP A 237 12.33 -18.63 -15.58
C ASP A 237 11.74 -17.67 -14.55
N LEU A 238 12.44 -16.58 -14.20
CA LEU A 238 11.87 -15.46 -13.43
C LEU A 238 10.63 -14.90 -14.14
N MET A 239 10.64 -14.67 -15.45
CA MET A 239 9.44 -14.19 -16.16
C MET A 239 8.29 -15.24 -16.21
N ALA A 240 8.58 -16.52 -16.00
CA ALA A 240 7.56 -17.59 -15.90
C ALA A 240 6.86 -17.66 -14.53
N TYR A 241 7.20 -16.81 -13.55
CA TYR A 241 6.54 -16.71 -12.22
C TYR A 241 5.17 -16.02 -12.25
N THR A 242 4.43 -16.06 -13.36
CA THR A 242 3.02 -15.64 -13.36
C THR A 242 2.11 -16.62 -12.61
N ASP A 243 2.61 -17.79 -12.19
CA ASP A 243 1.90 -18.65 -11.25
C ASP A 243 2.01 -18.09 -9.83
N LEU A 244 1.06 -17.21 -9.52
CA LEU A 244 0.87 -16.58 -8.21
C LEU A 244 0.70 -17.60 -7.07
N SER A 245 0.36 -18.88 -7.35
CA SER A 245 0.26 -19.90 -6.30
C SER A 245 1.60 -20.26 -5.66
N ASN A 246 2.73 -20.03 -6.36
CA ASN A 246 4.07 -20.24 -5.79
C ASN A 246 4.36 -19.25 -4.66
N ILE A 247 3.75 -18.06 -4.66
CA ILE A 247 3.90 -17.08 -3.59
C ILE A 247 3.39 -17.67 -2.27
N ASP A 248 2.31 -18.45 -2.27
CA ASP A 248 1.77 -19.04 -1.03
C ASP A 248 2.72 -20.05 -0.39
N GLN A 249 3.49 -20.76 -1.21
CA GLN A 249 4.41 -21.81 -0.78
C GLN A 249 5.82 -21.28 -0.45
N THR A 250 6.16 -20.08 -0.91
CA THR A 250 7.50 -19.52 -0.77
C THR A 250 7.79 -19.19 0.68
N LYS A 251 8.79 -19.84 1.29
CA LYS A 251 9.22 -19.52 2.65
C LYS A 251 9.95 -18.17 2.68
N TYR A 252 9.66 -17.36 3.68
CA TYR A 252 10.35 -16.10 3.93
C TYR A 252 10.65 -15.93 5.41
N TRP A 253 11.55 -15.02 5.70
CA TRP A 253 11.89 -14.57 7.04
C TRP A 253 12.01 -13.07 7.04
N ALA A 254 11.63 -12.46 8.16
CA ALA A 254 11.73 -11.03 8.33
C ALA A 254 11.94 -10.66 9.79
N PHE A 255 12.60 -9.52 9.99
CA PHE A 255 12.89 -9.00 11.32
C PHE A 255 12.87 -7.48 11.30
N ARG A 256 12.21 -6.87 12.28
CA ARG A 256 12.56 -5.50 12.68
C ARG A 256 13.98 -5.54 13.24
N MET A 257 14.88 -4.70 12.74
CA MET A 257 16.28 -4.76 13.13
C MET A 257 16.50 -4.54 14.64
N GLY A 258 15.65 -3.72 15.27
CA GLY A 258 15.65 -3.53 16.72
C GLY A 258 15.38 -4.82 17.51
N GLU A 259 14.52 -5.71 17.00
CA GLU A 259 14.25 -7.02 17.60
C GLU A 259 15.44 -7.97 17.43
N LEU A 260 16.05 -8.00 16.24
CA LEU A 260 17.17 -8.89 15.94
C LEU A 260 18.39 -8.63 16.83
N PHE A 261 18.67 -7.36 17.11
CA PHE A 261 19.85 -6.96 17.90
C PHE A 261 19.52 -6.52 19.34
N ASN A 262 18.25 -6.57 19.73
CA ASN A 262 17.76 -6.10 21.04
C ASN A 262 18.21 -4.66 21.34
N PHE A 263 18.06 -3.75 20.37
CA PHE A 263 18.35 -2.34 20.62
C PHE A 263 17.40 -1.79 21.69
N LYS A 264 17.95 -1.02 22.62
CA LYS A 264 17.12 -0.25 23.57
C LYS A 264 16.46 0.90 22.81
N SER A 265 15.34 1.39 23.34
CA SER A 265 14.53 2.56 22.91
C SER A 265 15.15 3.45 21.83
N LEU A 266 14.33 3.82 20.83
CA LEU A 266 14.61 4.73 19.71
C LEU A 266 15.81 5.66 19.94
N ILE A 267 16.94 5.26 19.35
CA ILE A 267 18.16 6.07 19.36
C ILE A 267 17.98 7.13 18.26
N GLN A 268 18.28 8.38 18.59
CA GLN A 268 18.39 9.42 17.57
C GLN A 268 19.37 8.97 16.50
N TRP A 269 18.96 8.98 15.24
CA TRP A 269 19.81 8.55 14.14
C TRP A 269 21.15 9.33 14.15
N PRO A 270 22.29 8.62 14.21
CA PRO A 270 23.62 9.26 14.26
C PRO A 270 24.12 9.72 12.89
N VAL A 271 23.27 9.60 11.86
CA VAL A 271 23.51 9.98 10.48
C VAL A 271 22.30 10.71 9.94
N ASP A 272 22.56 11.67 9.07
CA ASP A 272 21.54 12.29 8.23
C ASP A 272 21.55 11.57 6.88
N PHE A 273 20.37 11.29 6.35
CA PHE A 273 20.21 10.72 5.01
C PHE A 273 19.00 11.32 4.30
N GLY A 274 19.00 11.19 2.98
CA GLY A 274 17.94 11.69 2.13
C GLY A 274 17.94 11.06 0.74
N LEU A 275 16.91 11.40 -0.02
CA LEU A 275 16.62 10.87 -1.34
C LEU A 275 16.51 12.05 -2.31
N ILE A 276 17.32 11.98 -3.38
CA ILE A 276 17.37 12.98 -4.43
C ILE A 276 16.82 12.35 -5.70
N PHE A 277 15.70 12.86 -6.19
CA PHE A 277 15.13 12.42 -7.45
C PHE A 277 16.03 12.89 -8.58
N SER A 278 16.45 11.96 -9.43
CA SER A 278 17.41 12.23 -10.51
C SER A 278 16.85 13.09 -11.65
N GLY A 279 15.54 13.36 -11.67
CA GLY A 279 14.87 13.97 -12.83
C GLY A 279 14.63 12.96 -13.97
N GLU A 280 14.84 11.68 -13.73
CA GLU A 280 14.66 10.59 -14.68
C GLU A 280 13.66 9.58 -14.09
N VAL A 281 12.55 9.33 -14.78
CA VAL A 281 11.58 8.31 -14.38
C VAL A 281 12.09 6.90 -14.71
N ARG A 282 11.75 5.93 -13.87
CA ARG A 282 12.13 4.54 -14.04
C ARG A 282 11.37 3.90 -15.20
N ILE A 283 12.07 3.13 -16.03
CA ILE A 283 11.45 2.25 -17.05
C ILE A 283 11.86 0.80 -16.78
N SER A 284 10.94 -0.02 -16.25
CA SER A 284 11.19 -1.41 -15.85
C SER A 284 11.81 -2.26 -16.96
N GLY A 285 11.39 -2.08 -18.22
CA GLY A 285 11.94 -2.81 -19.36
C GLY A 285 13.43 -2.53 -19.63
N ASN A 286 13.94 -1.35 -19.28
CA ASN A 286 15.37 -1.05 -19.40
C ASN A 286 16.19 -1.76 -18.34
N ILE A 287 15.64 -1.93 -17.14
CA ILE A 287 16.29 -2.60 -16.02
C ILE A 287 16.47 -4.08 -16.33
N ILE A 288 15.39 -4.76 -16.75
CA ILE A 288 15.43 -6.17 -17.14
C ILE A 288 16.48 -6.37 -18.22
N ARG A 289 16.45 -5.52 -19.26
CA ARG A 289 17.43 -5.59 -20.35
C ARG A 289 18.87 -5.44 -19.86
N SER A 290 19.15 -4.53 -18.95
CA SER A 290 20.50 -4.35 -18.39
C SER A 290 20.94 -5.59 -17.59
N ILE A 291 20.07 -6.15 -16.75
CA ILE A 291 20.38 -7.36 -15.97
C ILE A 291 20.65 -8.55 -16.90
N THR A 292 19.76 -8.82 -17.85
CA THR A 292 19.92 -9.92 -18.83
C THR A 292 21.17 -9.72 -19.69
N ASN A 293 21.46 -8.49 -20.12
CA ASN A 293 22.67 -8.20 -20.89
C ASN A 293 23.93 -8.47 -20.05
N THR A 294 23.95 -8.07 -18.79
CA THR A 294 25.09 -8.34 -17.91
C THR A 294 25.27 -9.83 -17.66
N GLU A 295 24.19 -10.57 -17.41
CA GLU A 295 24.22 -12.03 -17.29
C GLU A 295 24.82 -12.67 -18.55
N LYS A 296 24.35 -12.27 -19.73
CA LYS A 296 24.89 -12.73 -21.00
C LYS A 296 26.37 -12.39 -21.19
N VAL A 297 26.82 -11.21 -20.76
CA VAL A 297 28.25 -10.85 -20.80
C VAL A 297 29.08 -11.82 -19.95
N PHE A 298 28.59 -12.26 -18.78
CA PHE A 298 29.26 -13.29 -17.98
C PHE A 298 29.30 -14.64 -18.70
N GLU A 299 28.19 -15.08 -19.29
CA GLU A 299 28.11 -16.34 -20.06
C GLU A 299 29.02 -16.33 -21.30
N ASP A 300 29.03 -15.23 -22.06
CA ASP A 300 29.90 -15.05 -23.24
C ASP A 300 31.37 -15.02 -22.81
N THR A 301 31.69 -14.37 -21.69
CA THR A 301 33.06 -14.31 -21.14
C THR A 301 33.53 -15.69 -20.69
N THR A 302 32.71 -16.46 -19.97
CA THR A 302 33.08 -17.82 -19.55
C THR A 302 33.26 -18.74 -20.75
N SER A 303 32.38 -18.64 -21.75
CA SER A 303 32.48 -19.39 -23.00
C SER A 303 33.76 -19.08 -23.76
N TYR A 304 34.11 -17.80 -23.89
CA TYR A 304 35.35 -17.34 -24.51
C TYR A 304 36.58 -17.87 -23.77
N ILE A 305 36.63 -17.71 -22.44
CA ILE A 305 37.74 -18.22 -21.63
C ILE A 305 37.87 -19.74 -21.76
N ASN A 306 36.76 -20.48 -21.66
CA ASN A 306 36.78 -21.94 -21.79
C ASN A 306 37.28 -22.37 -23.17
N GLN A 307 36.90 -21.67 -24.25
CA GLN A 307 37.34 -21.97 -25.61
C GLN A 307 38.83 -21.68 -25.81
N GLU A 308 39.29 -20.48 -25.44
CA GLU A 308 40.67 -20.06 -25.65
C GLU A 308 41.66 -20.89 -24.81
N PHE A 309 41.27 -21.23 -23.59
CA PHE A 309 42.12 -21.97 -22.66
C PHE A 309 42.00 -23.49 -22.76
N LYS A 310 41.02 -24.03 -23.50
CA LYS A 310 40.78 -25.48 -23.62
C LYS A 310 42.05 -26.27 -23.93
N LYS A 311 42.82 -25.83 -24.94
CA LYS A 311 44.03 -26.52 -25.41
C LYS A 311 45.16 -26.58 -24.39
N TYR A 312 45.16 -25.70 -23.38
CA TYR A 312 46.19 -25.67 -22.34
C TYR A 312 45.86 -26.57 -21.15
N PHE A 313 44.59 -26.90 -20.97
CA PHE A 313 44.09 -27.64 -19.81
C PHE A 313 43.36 -28.94 -20.19
N GLU A 314 43.40 -29.33 -21.46
CA GLU A 314 42.82 -30.57 -21.95
C GLU A 314 43.54 -31.77 -21.33
N GLY A 315 42.80 -32.61 -20.58
CA GLY A 315 43.36 -33.76 -19.87
C GLY A 315 44.01 -33.45 -18.51
N CYS A 316 44.01 -32.18 -18.07
CA CYS A 316 44.36 -31.85 -16.69
C CYS A 316 43.31 -32.41 -15.72
N HIS A 317 43.76 -32.85 -14.54
CA HIS A 317 42.84 -33.21 -13.45
C HIS A 317 42.17 -31.94 -12.91
N ASP A 318 40.90 -32.05 -12.49
CA ASP A 318 40.14 -30.89 -12.01
C ASP A 318 40.87 -30.15 -10.88
N ASP A 319 41.51 -30.87 -9.95
CA ASP A 319 42.26 -30.26 -8.85
C ASP A 319 43.41 -29.35 -9.31
N ASP A 320 44.00 -29.62 -10.47
CA ASP A 320 45.14 -28.88 -11.02
C ASP A 320 44.72 -27.62 -11.81
N LEU A 321 43.43 -27.46 -12.11
CA LEU A 321 42.94 -26.32 -12.87
C LEU A 321 43.07 -25.01 -12.05
N PRO A 322 43.53 -23.90 -12.68
CA PRO A 322 43.48 -22.59 -12.06
C PRO A 322 42.06 -22.21 -11.64
N PHE A 323 41.93 -21.49 -10.53
CA PHE A 323 40.62 -21.14 -9.96
C PHE A 323 39.69 -20.43 -10.95
N PHE A 324 40.20 -19.51 -11.77
CA PHE A 324 39.35 -18.81 -12.73
C PHE A 324 38.79 -19.72 -13.84
N ILE A 325 39.53 -20.78 -14.22
CA ILE A 325 39.07 -21.81 -15.16
C ILE A 325 38.02 -22.69 -14.51
N LYS A 326 38.24 -23.08 -13.23
CA LYS A 326 37.23 -23.83 -12.46
C LYS A 326 35.90 -23.08 -12.44
N ILE A 327 35.93 -21.79 -12.09
CA ILE A 327 34.72 -20.96 -12.06
C ILE A 327 34.08 -20.80 -13.44
N SER A 328 34.87 -20.64 -14.51
CA SER A 328 34.30 -20.51 -15.86
C SER A 328 33.65 -21.81 -16.35
N GLN A 329 34.03 -22.96 -15.80
CA GLN A 329 33.45 -24.27 -16.13
C GLN A 329 32.26 -24.65 -15.22
N GLU A 330 32.14 -24.05 -14.04
CA GLU A 330 31.02 -24.27 -13.11
C GLU A 330 29.67 -23.98 -13.75
N GLU A 331 28.70 -24.86 -13.53
CA GLU A 331 27.30 -24.71 -13.95
C GLU A 331 27.15 -24.31 -15.43
N LYS A 332 27.95 -24.91 -16.31
CA LYS A 332 27.96 -24.62 -17.76
C LYS A 332 28.24 -23.14 -18.08
N GLY A 333 29.05 -22.46 -17.28
CA GLY A 333 29.44 -21.05 -17.48
C GLY A 333 28.68 -20.04 -16.63
N ARG A 334 27.68 -20.47 -15.83
CA ARG A 334 26.92 -19.58 -14.94
C ARG A 334 27.59 -19.32 -13.59
N GLY A 335 28.71 -19.98 -13.28
CA GLY A 335 29.44 -19.81 -12.02
C GLY A 335 29.80 -18.35 -11.68
N LEU A 336 30.19 -17.54 -12.69
CA LEU A 336 30.52 -16.12 -12.47
C LEU A 336 29.29 -15.29 -12.07
N TRP A 337 28.15 -15.50 -12.72
CA TRP A 337 26.90 -14.81 -12.41
C TRP A 337 26.43 -15.10 -10.98
N ASN A 338 26.44 -16.37 -10.58
CA ASN A 338 26.05 -16.77 -9.24
C ASN A 338 26.95 -16.14 -8.18
N ARG A 339 28.27 -16.12 -8.40
CA ARG A 339 29.22 -15.48 -7.48
C ARG A 339 29.04 -13.97 -7.42
N TYR A 340 28.67 -13.34 -8.54
CA TYR A 340 28.29 -11.93 -8.56
C TYR A 340 27.05 -11.67 -7.69
N MET A 341 25.99 -12.48 -7.81
CA MET A 341 24.80 -12.38 -6.96
C MET A 341 25.07 -12.66 -5.48
N MET A 342 25.97 -13.60 -5.18
CA MET A 342 26.46 -13.80 -3.80
C MET A 342 27.17 -12.56 -3.27
N THR A 343 27.91 -11.83 -4.11
CA THR A 343 28.60 -10.60 -3.71
C THR A 343 27.63 -9.49 -3.33
N LEU A 344 26.49 -9.36 -4.04
CA LEU A 344 25.40 -8.48 -3.62
C LEU A 344 24.85 -8.86 -2.23
N SER A 345 24.68 -10.16 -1.97
CA SER A 345 24.24 -10.65 -0.65
C SER A 345 25.25 -10.34 0.46
N VAL A 346 26.55 -10.45 0.17
CA VAL A 346 27.62 -10.06 1.11
C VAL A 346 27.58 -8.56 1.40
N ALA A 347 27.30 -7.72 0.40
CA ALA A 347 27.13 -6.29 0.61
C ALA A 347 25.96 -5.99 1.57
N SER A 348 24.83 -6.71 1.45
CA SER A 348 23.73 -6.62 2.41
C SER A 348 24.15 -7.04 3.83
N MET A 349 24.95 -8.10 3.99
CA MET A 349 25.46 -8.51 5.29
C MET A 349 26.40 -7.47 5.91
N MET A 350 27.26 -6.85 5.09
CA MET A 350 28.11 -5.74 5.53
C MET A 350 27.28 -4.53 5.96
N MET A 351 26.20 -4.22 5.24
CA MET A 351 25.26 -3.17 5.61
C MET A 351 24.58 -3.47 6.96
N LEU A 352 24.09 -4.71 7.15
CA LEU A 352 23.48 -5.15 8.40
C LEU A 352 24.44 -4.99 9.59
N LYS A 353 25.70 -5.40 9.43
CA LYS A 353 26.74 -5.16 10.43
C LYS A 353 26.97 -3.67 10.66
N GLY A 354 27.03 -2.88 9.59
CA GLY A 354 27.16 -1.43 9.65
C GLY A 354 26.07 -0.79 10.50
N PHE A 355 24.81 -1.16 10.30
CA PHE A 355 23.71 -0.72 11.15
C PHE A 355 23.82 -1.18 12.59
N LYS A 356 24.20 -2.45 12.80
CA LYS A 356 24.42 -2.97 14.15
C LYS A 356 25.40 -2.09 14.91
N ASP A 357 26.55 -1.80 14.31
CA ASP A 357 27.58 -0.98 14.93
C ASP A 357 27.07 0.46 15.13
N LEU A 358 26.46 1.05 14.10
CA LEU A 358 25.88 2.40 14.11
C LEU A 358 24.93 2.63 15.28
N PHE A 359 23.95 1.73 15.47
CA PHE A 359 22.96 1.85 16.55
C PHE A 359 23.49 1.38 17.91
N SER A 360 24.48 0.50 17.96
CA SER A 360 25.05 0.06 19.24
C SER A 360 25.95 1.12 19.87
N THR A 361 26.67 1.89 19.05
CA THR A 361 27.59 2.94 19.52
C THR A 361 26.93 4.31 19.58
N GLY A 362 25.89 4.55 18.77
CA GLY A 362 25.34 5.89 18.55
C GLY A 362 26.29 6.81 17.77
N GLU A 363 27.30 6.24 17.11
CA GLU A 363 28.33 6.99 16.37
C GLU A 363 28.39 6.51 14.92
N SER A 364 28.51 7.47 14.00
CA SER A 364 28.68 7.20 12.58
C SER A 364 30.10 6.69 12.27
N ASP A 365 30.25 5.38 12.10
CA ASP A 365 31.52 4.74 11.69
C ASP A 365 31.66 4.63 10.16
N ARG A 366 32.91 4.64 9.68
CA ARG A 366 33.28 4.48 8.26
C ARG A 366 32.80 3.16 7.66
N SER A 367 32.64 2.10 8.45
CA SER A 367 32.17 0.81 7.95
C SER A 367 30.76 0.87 7.36
N PHE A 368 29.86 1.66 7.96
CA PHE A 368 28.49 1.88 7.47
C PHE A 368 28.51 2.55 6.08
N PHE A 369 29.19 3.69 5.96
CA PHE A 369 29.29 4.42 4.68
C PHE A 369 29.99 3.59 3.59
N ARG A 370 31.04 2.85 3.96
CA ARG A 370 31.72 1.94 3.04
C ARG A 370 30.80 0.84 2.52
N ALA A 371 29.88 0.31 3.34
CA ALA A 371 28.92 -0.70 2.89
C ALA A 371 27.94 -0.14 1.86
N ILE A 372 27.48 1.12 2.02
CA ILE A 372 26.63 1.81 1.04
C ILE A 372 27.35 1.94 -0.31
N ASP A 373 28.60 2.41 -0.28
CA ASP A 373 29.41 2.62 -1.48
C ASP A 373 29.79 1.33 -2.18
N LEU A 374 30.06 0.27 -1.42
CA LEU A 374 30.29 -1.06 -1.97
C LEU A 374 29.04 -1.54 -2.71
N GLY A 375 27.86 -1.36 -2.11
CA GLY A 375 26.58 -1.66 -2.73
C GLY A 375 26.41 -0.96 -4.08
N HIS A 376 26.63 0.36 -4.15
CA HIS A 376 26.58 1.09 -5.42
C HIS A 376 27.58 0.56 -6.45
N SER A 377 28.82 0.32 -6.01
CA SER A 377 29.91 -0.14 -6.89
C SER A 377 29.58 -1.48 -7.54
N ILE A 378 28.98 -2.40 -6.77
CA ILE A 378 28.51 -3.68 -7.28
C ILE A 378 27.33 -3.46 -8.23
N LEU A 379 26.30 -2.71 -7.82
CA LEU A 379 25.10 -2.44 -8.64
C LEU A 379 25.44 -1.78 -9.99
N LYS A 380 26.46 -0.91 -10.03
CA LYS A 380 26.93 -0.29 -11.27
C LYS A 380 27.36 -1.31 -12.32
N MET A 381 27.86 -2.49 -11.91
CA MET A 381 28.21 -3.57 -12.83
C MET A 381 27.01 -4.23 -13.51
N LEU A 382 25.80 -4.13 -12.93
CA LEU A 382 24.56 -4.54 -13.61
C LEU A 382 24.12 -3.52 -14.66
N ASP A 383 24.91 -2.46 -14.91
CA ASP A 383 24.53 -1.36 -15.79
C ASP A 383 23.23 -0.66 -15.34
N VAL A 384 22.81 -0.76 -14.08
CA VAL A 384 21.55 -0.14 -13.63
C VAL A 384 21.72 1.32 -13.19
N SER A 385 22.94 1.88 -13.22
CA SER A 385 23.16 3.33 -12.99
C SER A 385 22.91 4.12 -14.28
N THR A 386 22.76 5.44 -14.16
CA THR A 386 22.72 6.39 -15.30
C THR A 386 23.82 7.44 -15.15
N PRO A 387 24.20 8.13 -16.25
CA PRO A 387 25.13 9.26 -16.16
C PRO A 387 24.65 10.34 -15.17
N THR A 388 23.34 10.57 -15.07
CA THR A 388 22.74 11.52 -14.14
C THR A 388 22.92 11.07 -12.69
N ILE A 389 22.65 9.80 -12.37
CA ILE A 389 22.88 9.23 -11.04
C ILE A 389 24.37 9.30 -10.66
N ASP A 390 25.26 8.91 -11.57
CA ASP A 390 26.70 8.95 -11.36
C ASP A 390 27.21 10.39 -11.13
N PHE A 391 26.61 11.35 -11.83
CA PHE A 391 26.89 12.78 -11.65
C PHE A 391 26.42 13.27 -10.28
N ILE A 392 25.17 12.99 -9.88
CA ILE A 392 24.64 13.35 -8.55
C ILE A 392 25.56 12.83 -7.46
N ARG A 393 25.94 11.55 -7.56
CA ARG A 393 26.91 10.92 -6.66
C ARG A 393 28.21 11.72 -6.59
N SER A 394 28.83 12.00 -7.73
CA SER A 394 30.11 12.72 -7.80
C SER A 394 30.01 14.14 -7.22
N TYR A 395 28.90 14.83 -7.49
CA TYR A 395 28.61 16.17 -6.98
C TYR A 395 28.48 16.18 -5.45
N ILE A 396 27.72 15.25 -4.88
CA ILE A 396 27.55 15.13 -3.42
C ILE A 396 28.89 14.86 -2.72
N TYR A 397 29.75 14.01 -3.28
CA TYR A 397 31.11 13.84 -2.73
C TYR A 397 31.95 15.11 -2.78
N ARG A 398 31.86 15.87 -3.88
CA ARG A 398 32.60 17.13 -4.02
C ARG A 398 32.17 18.11 -2.93
N VAL A 399 30.86 18.37 -2.81
CA VAL A 399 30.34 19.30 -1.79
C VAL A 399 30.61 18.79 -0.38
N GLY A 400 30.43 17.49 -0.12
CA GLY A 400 30.70 16.95 1.20
C GLY A 400 32.19 17.01 1.58
N ARG A 401 33.14 16.88 0.65
CA ARG A 401 34.58 17.10 0.90
C ARG A 401 34.91 18.55 1.24
N GLU A 402 34.17 19.50 0.67
CA GLU A 402 34.34 20.93 0.94
C GLU A 402 33.80 21.32 2.33
N ASN A 403 32.83 20.56 2.85
CA ASN A 403 32.14 20.86 4.10
C ASN A 403 32.49 19.91 5.27
N PHE A 404 33.31 18.87 5.04
CA PHE A 404 33.61 17.87 6.05
C PHE A 404 35.00 17.21 5.90
N ASP A 405 35.75 17.14 7.01
CA ASP A 405 37.15 16.70 7.05
C ASP A 405 37.36 15.20 6.77
N ASP A 406 36.35 14.35 7.00
CA ASP A 406 36.44 12.90 6.76
C ASP A 406 35.51 12.44 5.63
N PRO A 407 35.92 12.59 4.37
CA PRO A 407 35.05 12.29 3.23
C PRO A 407 34.73 10.80 3.09
N LYS A 408 35.37 9.93 3.87
CA LYS A 408 35.03 8.50 3.97
C LYS A 408 33.74 8.24 4.75
N LYS A 409 33.13 9.28 5.33
CA LYS A 409 31.81 9.23 5.97
C LYS A 409 30.70 9.81 5.11
N ILE A 410 30.93 10.02 3.82
CA ILE A 410 29.87 10.36 2.87
C ILE A 410 29.66 9.12 2.02
N ALA A 411 28.41 8.72 1.84
CA ALA A 411 28.07 7.64 0.92
C ALA A 411 26.88 8.02 0.06
N VAL A 412 26.93 7.59 -1.19
CA VAL A 412 25.86 7.85 -2.15
C VAL A 412 25.69 6.65 -3.07
N LYS A 413 24.45 6.21 -3.22
CA LYS A 413 24.09 5.10 -4.08
C LYS A 413 22.76 5.33 -4.78
N LEU A 414 22.55 4.65 -5.90
CA LEU A 414 21.20 4.43 -6.41
C LEU A 414 20.39 3.59 -5.40
N THR A 415 19.08 3.82 -5.32
CA THR A 415 18.15 3.00 -4.54
C THR A 415 17.04 2.46 -5.43
N GLY A 416 16.45 1.33 -5.04
CA GLY A 416 15.44 0.65 -5.84
C GLY A 416 16.04 0.02 -7.10
N ALA A 417 15.27 -0.02 -8.18
CA ALA A 417 15.65 -0.78 -9.37
C ALA A 417 16.57 -0.02 -10.37
N GLY A 418 17.04 1.19 -10.05
CA GLY A 418 17.93 1.96 -10.91
C GLY A 418 17.30 2.46 -12.23
N LYS A 419 18.17 2.82 -13.18
CA LYS A 419 17.86 3.45 -14.49
C LYS A 419 16.98 4.71 -14.38
N GLY A 420 17.19 5.47 -13.31
CA GLY A 420 16.42 6.66 -12.94
C GLY A 420 16.01 6.59 -11.47
N GLY A 421 14.98 7.35 -11.10
CA GLY A 421 14.44 7.42 -9.75
C GLY A 421 15.37 8.16 -8.78
N ASP A 422 15.29 7.76 -7.51
CA ASP A 422 15.98 8.38 -6.40
C ASP A 422 17.41 7.87 -6.20
N VAL A 423 18.24 8.81 -5.74
CA VAL A 423 19.59 8.58 -5.27
C VAL A 423 19.63 8.79 -3.77
N LEU A 424 20.02 7.74 -3.04
CA LEU A 424 20.20 7.77 -1.60
C LEU A 424 21.57 8.37 -1.27
N PHE A 425 21.59 9.38 -0.40
CA PHE A 425 22.80 9.85 0.25
C PHE A 425 22.73 9.63 1.76
N ALA A 426 23.87 9.38 2.38
CA ALA A 426 24.04 9.36 3.83
C ALA A 426 25.31 10.10 4.22
N VAL A 427 25.21 10.92 5.26
CA VAL A 427 26.30 11.74 5.81
C VAL A 427 26.24 11.76 7.34
N PRO A 428 27.31 12.18 8.03
CA PRO A 428 27.25 12.39 9.47
C PRO A 428 26.18 13.45 9.81
N TYR A 429 25.64 13.35 11.02
CA TYR A 429 24.65 14.29 11.53
C TYR A 429 25.09 15.75 11.35
N GLY A 430 24.21 16.57 10.77
CA GLY A 430 24.36 18.02 10.65
C GLY A 430 25.03 18.53 9.36
N ILE A 431 25.68 17.66 8.57
CA ILE A 431 26.57 18.11 7.49
C ILE A 431 25.86 18.85 6.36
N PHE A 432 24.67 18.40 5.93
CA PHE A 432 23.92 19.02 4.82
C PHE A 432 22.73 19.86 5.23
N ARG A 433 22.46 20.00 6.54
CA ARG A 433 21.20 20.61 7.01
C ARG A 433 20.99 22.05 6.57
N ASN A 434 22.09 22.80 6.44
CA ASN A 434 22.04 24.23 6.11
C ASN A 434 22.21 24.54 4.62
N ASN A 435 22.61 23.57 3.79
CA ASN A 435 22.95 23.81 2.39
C ASN A 435 22.32 22.80 1.41
N ILE A 436 21.42 21.91 1.87
CA ILE A 436 20.78 20.93 0.99
C ILE A 436 20.05 21.58 -0.19
N GLU A 437 19.37 22.71 0.02
CA GLU A 437 18.68 23.42 -1.07
C GLU A 437 19.69 23.98 -2.10
N GLU A 438 20.83 24.51 -1.65
CA GLU A 438 21.90 24.98 -2.55
C GLU A 438 22.51 23.81 -3.35
N ILE A 439 22.66 22.65 -2.71
CA ILE A 439 23.10 21.41 -3.37
C ILE A 439 22.12 21.02 -4.49
N ILE A 440 20.82 21.03 -4.21
CA ILE A 440 19.78 20.67 -5.19
C ILE A 440 19.74 21.67 -6.34
N GLU A 441 19.79 22.98 -6.07
CA GLU A 441 19.85 24.01 -7.11
C GLU A 441 21.13 23.91 -7.97
N GLY A 442 22.26 23.59 -7.35
CA GLY A 442 23.51 23.31 -8.05
C GLY A 442 23.41 22.11 -8.98
N LEU A 443 22.79 21.01 -8.51
CA LEU A 443 22.52 19.82 -9.31
C LEU A 443 21.61 20.13 -10.50
N LYS A 444 20.49 20.83 -10.28
CA LYS A 444 19.58 21.27 -11.36
C LYS A 444 20.32 22.11 -12.41
N LYS A 445 21.13 23.07 -11.97
CA LYS A 445 21.88 23.98 -12.85
C LYS A 445 22.89 23.25 -13.73
N GLU A 446 23.65 22.31 -13.16
CA GLU A 446 24.70 21.59 -13.90
C GLU A 446 24.11 20.50 -14.82
N THR A 447 23.04 19.81 -14.41
CA THR A 447 22.44 18.72 -15.20
C THR A 447 21.38 19.18 -16.19
N LYS A 448 20.76 20.35 -15.95
CA LYS A 448 19.54 20.82 -16.65
C LYS A 448 18.38 19.81 -16.56
N LYS A 449 18.33 19.04 -15.47
CA LYS A 449 17.27 18.08 -15.15
C LYS A 449 16.40 18.62 -14.02
N ASP A 450 15.19 18.11 -13.94
CA ASP A 450 14.23 18.41 -12.89
C ASP A 450 14.53 17.60 -11.63
N ILE A 451 15.68 17.90 -11.01
CA ILE A 451 16.16 17.22 -9.79
C ILE A 451 15.44 17.80 -8.57
N SER A 452 14.96 16.96 -7.65
CA SER A 452 14.31 17.41 -6.41
C SER A 452 14.80 16.64 -5.18
N LEU A 453 14.63 17.25 -4.00
CA LEU A 453 14.80 16.57 -2.72
C LEU A 453 13.47 15.93 -2.31
N ASP A 454 13.34 14.63 -2.58
CA ASP A 454 12.12 13.88 -2.34
C ASP A 454 12.01 13.43 -0.89
N TYR A 455 13.12 13.38 -0.15
CA TYR A 455 13.12 13.13 1.29
C TYR A 455 14.44 13.55 1.95
N ALA A 456 14.36 14.08 3.17
CA ALA A 456 15.48 14.27 4.07
C ALA A 456 15.06 13.99 5.51
N SER A 457 15.74 13.03 6.15
CA SER A 457 15.45 12.56 7.51
C SER A 457 15.32 13.65 8.59
N TRP A 458 16.06 14.76 8.47
CA TRP A 458 16.01 15.87 9.42
C TRP A 458 14.96 16.95 9.10
N ILE A 459 14.40 16.94 7.89
CA ILE A 459 13.31 17.84 7.48
C ILE A 459 11.98 17.12 7.64
N ASP A 460 11.88 15.94 7.05
CA ASP A 460 10.61 15.22 6.86
C ASP A 460 10.29 14.28 8.04
N GLY A 461 11.29 13.89 8.83
CA GLY A 461 11.16 12.96 9.96
C GLY A 461 11.38 11.50 9.54
N TYR A 462 10.99 10.56 10.40
CA TYR A 462 11.14 9.12 10.17
C TYR A 462 9.78 8.44 10.10
N GLY A 463 9.62 7.47 9.19
CA GLY A 463 8.45 6.60 9.18
C GLY A 463 8.66 5.41 10.12
N SER A 464 7.64 5.06 10.91
CA SER A 464 7.64 3.85 11.74
C SER A 464 6.35 3.05 11.66
N GLU A 465 5.27 3.64 11.17
CA GLU A 465 3.95 3.01 11.13
C GLU A 465 3.82 2.03 9.96
N GLY A 466 3.15 0.91 10.20
CA GLY A 466 2.74 -0.04 9.18
C GLY A 466 1.35 0.28 8.60
N LEU A 467 0.56 -0.78 8.43
CA LEU A 467 -0.83 -0.71 7.98
C LEU A 467 -1.74 -0.05 9.03
N ILE A 468 -2.44 1.00 8.62
CA ILE A 468 -3.45 1.70 9.42
C ILE A 468 -4.79 1.61 8.70
N VAL A 469 -5.85 1.26 9.44
CA VAL A 469 -7.23 1.43 8.99
C VAL A 469 -7.68 2.84 9.38
N GLU A 470 -7.65 3.75 8.41
CA GLU A 470 -7.95 5.17 8.59
C GLU A 470 -9.48 5.42 8.64
N GLN A 471 -10.26 4.59 7.93
CA GLN A 471 -11.72 4.68 7.90
C GLN A 471 -12.36 3.30 7.70
N HIS A 472 -13.46 3.07 8.43
CA HIS A 472 -14.37 1.95 8.23
C HIS A 472 -15.77 2.34 8.75
N LEU A 473 -16.68 2.67 7.84
CA LEU A 473 -18.00 3.23 8.20
C LEU A 473 -18.88 2.29 9.03
N ASP A 474 -18.88 0.99 8.72
CA ASP A 474 -19.70 0.01 9.47
C ASP A 474 -19.23 -0.18 10.91
N LYS A 475 -17.93 0.01 11.16
CA LYS A 475 -17.32 -0.06 12.50
C LYS A 475 -17.24 1.30 13.20
N LYS A 476 -17.86 2.33 12.62
CA LYS A 476 -17.84 3.72 13.15
C LYS A 476 -16.43 4.27 13.33
N ILE A 477 -15.50 3.87 12.46
CA ILE A 477 -14.16 4.45 12.39
C ILE A 477 -14.23 5.49 11.29
N PHE A 478 -14.23 6.76 11.68
CA PHE A 478 -14.31 7.89 10.75
C PHE A 478 -12.97 8.60 10.69
N SER A 479 -12.60 9.02 9.48
CA SER A 479 -11.44 9.87 9.30
C SER A 479 -11.69 11.25 9.92
N GLN A 480 -10.70 11.79 10.60
CA GLN A 480 -10.74 13.18 11.11
C GLN A 480 -10.73 14.23 10.00
N TYR A 481 -10.57 13.82 8.74
CA TYR A 481 -10.53 14.69 7.56
C TYR A 481 -11.87 14.75 6.81
N LEU A 482 -12.93 14.14 7.36
CA LEU A 482 -14.28 14.37 6.86
C LEU A 482 -14.69 15.81 7.19
N LEU A 483 -15.12 16.55 6.18
CA LEU A 483 -15.66 17.90 6.37
C LEU A 483 -17.02 17.85 7.09
N GLU A 484 -17.33 18.93 7.81
CA GLU A 484 -18.66 19.12 8.39
C GLU A 484 -19.76 19.06 7.32
N GLY A 485 -20.91 18.50 7.68
CA GLY A 485 -22.07 18.41 6.78
C GLY A 485 -22.04 17.23 5.80
N ILE A 486 -21.21 16.21 6.07
CA ILE A 486 -21.28 14.90 5.42
C ILE A 486 -22.11 13.97 6.31
N TYR A 487 -23.16 13.37 5.73
CA TYR A 487 -23.97 12.37 6.40
C TYR A 487 -23.42 10.98 6.13
N LYS A 488 -23.49 10.10 7.14
CA LYS A 488 -23.39 8.67 6.92
C LYS A 488 -24.73 8.15 6.45
N LEU A 489 -24.75 7.47 5.32
CA LEU A 489 -25.96 6.86 4.77
C LEU A 489 -25.81 5.36 4.76
N LYS A 490 -26.87 4.63 5.10
CA LYS A 490 -27.02 3.24 4.68
C LYS A 490 -27.95 3.15 3.48
N HIS A 491 -27.47 2.56 2.41
CA HIS A 491 -28.12 2.57 1.11
C HIS A 491 -28.40 1.14 0.63
N LEU A 492 -29.68 0.82 0.47
CA LEU A 492 -30.17 -0.32 -0.29
C LEU A 492 -30.45 0.12 -1.73
N ASN A 493 -29.62 -0.32 -2.68
CA ASN A 493 -29.79 0.07 -4.07
C ASN A 493 -30.81 -0.83 -4.82
N LYS A 494 -31.10 -0.49 -6.09
CA LYS A 494 -32.07 -1.19 -6.95
C LYS A 494 -31.67 -2.63 -7.30
N GLN A 495 -30.42 -3.00 -7.06
CA GLN A 495 -29.85 -4.33 -7.27
C GLN A 495 -29.84 -5.15 -5.97
N ALA A 496 -30.59 -4.73 -4.95
CA ALA A 496 -30.71 -5.40 -3.65
C ALA A 496 -29.36 -5.50 -2.90
N TYR A 497 -28.50 -4.48 -3.04
CA TYR A 497 -27.24 -4.38 -2.31
C TYR A 497 -27.33 -3.30 -1.22
N TYR A 498 -26.99 -3.67 0.02
CA TYR A 498 -27.09 -2.84 1.21
C TYR A 498 -25.71 -2.47 1.77
N HIS A 499 -25.42 -1.18 1.92
CA HIS A 499 -24.08 -0.71 2.31
C HIS A 499 -24.05 0.65 2.97
N SER A 500 -22.94 0.98 3.62
CA SER A 500 -22.67 2.32 4.12
C SER A 500 -21.91 3.16 3.09
N GLU A 501 -22.32 4.41 2.94
CA GLU A 501 -21.63 5.44 2.16
C GLU A 501 -21.66 6.77 2.90
N LEU A 502 -20.89 7.73 2.41
CA LEU A 502 -20.90 9.11 2.91
C LEU A 502 -21.43 10.01 1.81
N MET A 503 -22.25 10.99 2.19
CA MET A 503 -22.82 11.94 1.24
C MET A 503 -22.89 13.35 1.81
N PRO A 504 -22.37 14.35 1.09
CA PRO A 504 -22.59 15.75 1.45
C PRO A 504 -24.08 16.11 1.53
N LYS A 505 -24.48 16.89 2.55
CA LYS A 505 -25.86 17.36 2.77
C LYS A 505 -26.49 18.04 1.56
N ASN A 506 -25.70 18.82 0.82
CA ASN A 506 -26.16 19.49 -0.40
C ASN A 506 -26.47 18.51 -1.54
N GLU A 507 -25.76 17.38 -1.63
CA GLU A 507 -26.01 16.33 -2.62
C GLU A 507 -27.23 15.50 -2.24
N LEU A 508 -27.36 15.13 -0.96
CA LEU A 508 -28.55 14.46 -0.44
C LEU A 508 -29.83 15.25 -0.75
N ASN A 509 -29.80 16.57 -0.56
CA ASN A 509 -30.92 17.45 -0.90
C ASN A 509 -31.25 17.48 -2.40
N LYS A 510 -30.27 17.30 -3.29
CA LYS A 510 -30.50 17.22 -4.74
C LYS A 510 -31.17 15.91 -5.12
N ILE A 511 -30.71 14.78 -4.55
CA ILE A 511 -31.24 13.45 -4.88
C ILE A 511 -32.53 13.11 -4.12
N LYS A 512 -32.94 13.92 -3.13
CA LYS A 512 -34.13 13.68 -2.29
C LYS A 512 -35.41 13.41 -3.08
N ASN A 513 -35.54 14.02 -4.25
CA ASN A 513 -36.69 13.85 -5.14
C ASN A 513 -36.55 12.65 -6.09
N GLU A 514 -35.33 12.16 -6.31
CA GLU A 514 -35.01 11.08 -7.25
C GLU A 514 -35.00 9.70 -6.58
N VAL A 515 -34.60 9.64 -5.31
CA VAL A 515 -34.56 8.41 -4.51
C VAL A 515 -35.98 7.90 -4.22
N ASP A 516 -36.17 6.58 -4.23
CA ASP A 516 -37.50 6.01 -3.98
C ASP A 516 -37.93 6.23 -2.53
N VAL A 517 -37.08 5.93 -1.54
CA VAL A 517 -37.35 6.14 -0.11
C VAL A 517 -36.13 6.70 0.62
N ILE A 518 -36.34 7.72 1.46
CA ILE A 518 -35.35 8.21 2.43
C ILE A 518 -35.94 8.09 3.83
N ILE A 519 -35.18 7.48 4.72
CA ILE A 519 -35.48 7.33 6.14
C ILE A 519 -34.52 8.24 6.89
N ASP A 520 -35.04 9.35 7.38
CA ASP A 520 -34.28 10.32 8.16
C ASP A 520 -34.40 9.96 9.64
N THR A 521 -33.32 9.41 10.21
CA THR A 521 -33.33 9.01 11.63
C THR A 521 -33.11 10.16 12.59
N GLU A 522 -32.59 11.30 12.11
CA GLU A 522 -32.34 12.50 12.91
C GLU A 522 -33.65 13.29 13.09
N GLU A 523 -34.37 13.52 11.99
CA GLU A 523 -35.64 14.26 12.00
C GLU A 523 -36.87 13.37 12.28
N GLU A 524 -36.67 12.05 12.39
CA GLU A 524 -37.73 11.04 12.48
C GLU A 524 -38.75 11.11 11.33
N GLU A 525 -38.26 11.37 10.11
CA GLU A 525 -39.09 11.56 8.91
C GLU A 525 -38.85 10.46 7.86
N ILE A 526 -39.91 10.14 7.10
CA ILE A 526 -39.82 9.25 5.95
C ILE A 526 -40.24 10.05 4.72
N TYR A 527 -39.42 9.99 3.67
CA TYR A 527 -39.69 10.61 2.38
C TYR A 527 -39.83 9.53 1.31
N VAL A 528 -40.77 9.70 0.39
CA VAL A 528 -40.93 8.83 -0.78
C VAL A 528 -40.97 9.70 -2.03
N LYS A 529 -39.96 9.60 -2.92
CA LYS A 529 -39.78 10.53 -4.06
C LYS A 529 -39.94 12.01 -3.65
N GLY A 530 -39.20 12.42 -2.61
CA GLY A 530 -39.27 13.77 -2.05
C GLY A 530 -40.52 14.12 -1.24
N HIS A 531 -41.57 13.29 -1.26
CA HIS A 531 -42.79 13.54 -0.50
C HIS A 531 -42.62 13.08 0.95
N ARG A 532 -42.64 14.03 1.88
CA ARG A 532 -42.65 13.74 3.32
C ARG A 532 -43.94 13.02 3.70
N LEU A 533 -43.83 11.83 4.28
CA LEU A 533 -44.96 11.10 4.82
C LEU A 533 -45.45 11.76 6.10
N THR A 534 -46.77 11.94 6.19
CA THR A 534 -47.43 12.55 7.34
C THR A 534 -48.11 11.49 8.21
N SER A 535 -48.71 11.91 9.33
CA SER A 535 -49.54 11.03 10.14
C SER A 535 -50.76 10.47 9.40
N GLN A 536 -51.17 11.05 8.26
CA GLN A 536 -52.21 10.48 7.39
C GLN A 536 -51.71 9.30 6.58
N ASP A 537 -50.41 9.25 6.30
CA ASP A 537 -49.76 8.19 5.53
C ASP A 537 -49.25 7.07 6.45
N ILE A 538 -48.56 7.45 7.54
CA ILE A 538 -48.02 6.54 8.55
C ILE A 538 -48.23 7.15 9.94
N HIS A 539 -49.12 6.55 10.75
CA HIS A 539 -49.41 7.02 12.10
C HIS A 539 -48.24 6.84 13.09
N SER A 540 -47.31 5.94 12.79
CA SER A 540 -46.25 5.49 13.71
C SER A 540 -44.86 5.66 13.10
N ALA A 541 -44.57 6.83 12.50
CA ALA A 541 -43.36 7.07 11.72
C ALA A 541 -42.06 6.72 12.47
N SER A 542 -41.85 7.25 13.67
CA SER A 542 -40.67 6.93 14.50
C SER A 542 -40.51 5.42 14.76
N THR A 543 -41.61 4.70 15.04
CA THR A 543 -41.55 3.24 15.21
C THR A 543 -41.27 2.50 13.90
N THR A 544 -41.88 2.95 12.79
CA THR A 544 -41.59 2.43 11.45
C THR A 544 -40.12 2.61 11.09
N ILE A 545 -39.54 3.77 11.36
CA ILE A 545 -38.12 4.06 11.11
C ILE A 545 -37.23 3.06 11.86
N ARG A 546 -37.47 2.87 13.16
CA ARG A 546 -36.69 1.93 13.99
C ARG A 546 -36.82 0.49 13.50
N ILE A 547 -38.02 0.04 13.14
CA ILE A 547 -38.28 -1.30 12.62
C ILE A 547 -37.60 -1.49 11.27
N VAL A 548 -37.81 -0.58 10.31
CA VAL A 548 -37.25 -0.69 8.96
C VAL A 548 -35.73 -0.68 9.00
N ARG A 549 -35.10 0.10 9.89
CA ARG A 549 -33.65 0.07 10.08
C ARG A 549 -33.15 -1.33 10.47
N ILE A 550 -33.77 -1.95 11.47
CA ILE A 550 -33.41 -3.31 11.92
C ILE A 550 -33.62 -4.34 10.79
N LEU A 551 -34.68 -4.18 10.00
CA LEU A 551 -34.96 -5.08 8.88
C LEU A 551 -33.99 -4.90 7.71
N LEU A 552 -33.52 -3.68 7.45
CA LEU A 552 -32.47 -3.41 6.47
C LEU A 552 -31.11 -3.93 6.94
N ASP A 553 -30.78 -3.79 8.23
CA ASP A 553 -29.60 -4.42 8.83
C ASP A 553 -29.62 -5.96 8.71
N ASN A 554 -30.81 -6.54 8.51
CA ASN A 554 -31.03 -7.97 8.27
C ASN A 554 -31.57 -8.26 6.85
N PHE A 555 -31.24 -7.41 5.87
CA PHE A 555 -31.75 -7.51 4.50
C PHE A 555 -31.54 -8.92 3.90
N GLY A 556 -32.56 -9.42 3.20
CA GLY A 556 -32.57 -10.76 2.62
C GLY A 556 -32.85 -11.89 3.62
N LYS A 557 -32.95 -11.60 4.92
CA LYS A 557 -33.29 -12.57 5.97
C LYS A 557 -34.62 -12.19 6.63
N THR A 558 -35.27 -13.19 7.21
CA THR A 558 -36.39 -12.95 8.13
C THR A 558 -35.92 -13.09 9.56
N ILE A 559 -36.22 -12.11 10.40
CA ILE A 559 -35.95 -12.10 11.85
C ILE A 559 -37.23 -12.34 12.64
N SER A 560 -37.09 -12.79 13.87
CA SER A 560 -38.20 -12.92 14.83
C SER A 560 -38.71 -11.55 15.27
N ASN A 561 -40.02 -11.41 15.54
CA ASN A 561 -40.56 -10.18 16.10
C ASN A 561 -39.99 -9.84 17.49
N SER A 562 -39.41 -10.82 18.20
CA SER A 562 -38.64 -10.60 19.43
C SER A 562 -37.33 -9.84 19.23
N GLU A 563 -36.84 -9.72 18.00
CA GLU A 563 -35.63 -8.97 17.64
C GLU A 563 -35.95 -7.52 17.25
N LEU A 564 -37.23 -7.16 17.14
CA LEU A 564 -37.69 -5.81 16.86
C LEU A 564 -37.74 -4.96 18.15
N PRO A 565 -37.80 -3.62 18.06
CA PRO A 565 -37.91 -2.78 19.23
C PRO A 565 -39.22 -3.07 19.96
N GLU A 566 -39.22 -3.09 21.30
CA GLU A 566 -40.45 -3.21 22.08
C GLU A 566 -41.42 -2.09 21.72
N SER A 567 -42.58 -2.47 21.22
CA SER A 567 -43.69 -1.57 20.90
C SER A 567 -44.99 -2.38 20.83
N SER A 568 -46.13 -1.71 21.02
CA SER A 568 -47.43 -2.35 20.78
C SER A 568 -47.59 -2.87 19.34
N TYR A 569 -46.82 -2.29 18.40
CA TYR A 569 -46.85 -2.68 16.99
C TYR A 569 -45.99 -3.92 16.69
N SER A 570 -45.00 -4.26 17.51
CA SER A 570 -44.10 -5.42 17.27
C SER A 570 -44.55 -6.69 18.02
N SER A 571 -45.42 -6.55 19.02
CA SER A 571 -45.97 -7.68 19.79
C SER A 571 -47.15 -8.39 19.11
N ASP A 572 -47.85 -7.72 18.20
CA ASP A 572 -49.02 -8.26 17.49
C ASP A 572 -48.85 -8.13 15.97
N ARG A 573 -49.00 -9.25 15.27
CA ARG A 573 -48.82 -9.35 13.82
C ARG A 573 -49.80 -8.45 13.05
N ASN A 574 -51.04 -8.32 13.50
CA ASN A 574 -52.06 -7.54 12.79
C ASN A 574 -51.79 -6.04 12.94
N GLU A 575 -51.40 -5.60 14.14
CA GLU A 575 -50.94 -4.22 14.37
C GLU A 575 -49.69 -3.91 13.55
N PHE A 576 -48.69 -4.80 13.57
CA PHE A 576 -47.49 -4.67 12.74
C PHE A 576 -47.83 -4.51 11.26
N GLN A 577 -48.66 -5.42 10.73
CA GLN A 577 -49.02 -5.42 9.32
C GLN A 577 -49.91 -4.23 8.96
N GLY A 578 -50.83 -3.83 9.83
CA GLY A 578 -51.81 -2.76 9.58
C GLY A 578 -51.27 -1.35 9.77
N LYS A 579 -50.30 -1.15 10.67
CA LYS A 579 -49.78 0.18 11.06
C LYS A 579 -48.38 0.48 10.55
N ILE A 580 -47.56 -0.54 10.31
CA ILE A 580 -46.19 -0.39 9.81
C ILE A 580 -46.11 -0.81 8.35
N VAL A 581 -46.37 -2.09 8.06
CA VAL A 581 -46.05 -2.68 6.75
C VAL A 581 -46.97 -2.18 5.65
N SER A 582 -48.28 -2.35 5.79
CA SER A 582 -49.23 -1.99 4.74
C SER A 582 -49.22 -0.49 4.42
N PRO A 583 -49.15 0.42 5.41
CA PRO A 583 -49.04 1.85 5.13
C PRO A 583 -47.76 2.23 4.37
N LEU A 584 -46.62 1.66 4.75
CA LEU A 584 -45.34 1.89 4.06
C LEU A 584 -45.37 1.39 2.62
N ILE A 585 -45.81 0.15 2.38
CA ILE A 585 -45.94 -0.40 1.02
C ILE A 585 -46.86 0.48 0.17
N LYS A 586 -48.03 0.87 0.69
CA LYS A 586 -48.97 1.74 -0.03
C LYS A 586 -48.38 3.11 -0.34
N ALA A 587 -47.61 3.70 0.57
CA ALA A 587 -46.94 4.97 0.32
C ALA A 587 -45.90 4.85 -0.80
N ILE A 588 -45.07 3.78 -0.78
CA ILE A 588 -44.08 3.50 -1.82
C ILE A 588 -44.76 3.25 -3.17
N GLU A 589 -45.83 2.47 -3.19
CA GLU A 589 -46.60 2.20 -4.42
C GLU A 589 -47.25 3.48 -4.97
N LYS A 590 -47.84 4.30 -4.10
CA LYS A 590 -48.51 5.57 -4.47
C LYS A 590 -47.54 6.61 -5.03
N TYR A 591 -46.40 6.83 -4.37
CA TYR A 591 -45.50 7.94 -4.71
C TYR A 591 -44.32 7.54 -5.59
N ALA A 592 -43.79 6.32 -5.44
CA ALA A 592 -42.67 5.82 -6.25
C ALA A 592 -43.09 4.85 -7.37
N GLY A 593 -44.33 4.35 -7.37
CA GLY A 593 -44.81 3.39 -8.38
C GLY A 593 -44.12 2.03 -8.29
N LYS A 594 -43.59 1.68 -7.11
CA LYS A 594 -42.81 0.46 -6.88
C LYS A 594 -43.37 -0.35 -5.72
N ASN A 595 -43.07 -1.63 -5.69
CA ASN A 595 -43.46 -2.52 -4.61
C ASN A 595 -42.22 -2.93 -3.79
N LEU A 596 -42.33 -2.86 -2.47
CA LEU A 596 -41.31 -3.32 -1.53
C LEU A 596 -41.66 -4.75 -1.10
N ASP A 597 -40.77 -5.72 -1.35
CA ASP A 597 -41.01 -7.13 -0.97
C ASP A 597 -40.78 -7.33 0.53
N PHE A 598 -41.82 -6.98 1.29
CA PHE A 598 -41.86 -7.05 2.73
C PHE A 598 -42.66 -8.28 3.15
N VAL A 599 -42.02 -9.18 3.89
CA VAL A 599 -42.62 -10.45 4.31
C VAL A 599 -42.97 -10.41 5.79
N VAL A 600 -44.17 -10.90 6.12
CA VAL A 600 -44.63 -11.16 7.49
C VAL A 600 -45.30 -12.53 7.52
N LYS A 601 -44.75 -13.49 8.27
CA LYS A 601 -45.23 -14.88 8.35
C LYS A 601 -45.22 -15.37 9.79
N GLY A 602 -46.24 -16.12 10.20
CA GLY A 602 -46.33 -16.70 11.55
C GLY A 602 -47.68 -16.44 12.24
N GLY A 603 -47.70 -16.69 13.54
CA GLY A 603 -48.86 -16.49 14.42
C GLY A 603 -49.10 -15.03 14.79
N LEU A 604 -50.05 -14.79 15.69
CA LEU A 604 -50.41 -13.45 16.16
C LEU A 604 -49.30 -12.80 16.99
N THR A 605 -48.76 -13.53 17.95
CA THR A 605 -47.74 -13.03 18.90
C THR A 605 -46.31 -13.46 18.56
N GLU A 606 -46.18 -14.51 17.74
CA GLU A 606 -44.91 -15.07 17.30
C GLU A 606 -44.87 -15.09 15.78
N PHE A 607 -44.19 -14.11 15.19
CA PHE A 607 -44.07 -13.99 13.74
C PHE A 607 -42.66 -13.62 13.33
N LYS A 608 -42.33 -13.94 12.09
CA LYS A 608 -41.09 -13.54 11.43
C LYS A 608 -41.38 -12.48 10.39
N THR A 609 -40.44 -11.54 10.24
CA THR A 609 -40.54 -10.48 9.25
C THR A 609 -39.19 -10.15 8.63
N GLY A 610 -39.19 -9.63 7.41
CA GLY A 610 -37.98 -9.30 6.67
C GLY A 610 -38.29 -8.53 5.39
N ILE A 611 -37.30 -7.79 4.90
CA ILE A 611 -37.29 -7.25 3.54
C ILE A 611 -36.46 -8.22 2.70
N LEU A 612 -37.11 -8.95 1.79
CA LEU A 612 -36.45 -10.06 1.08
C LEU A 612 -35.91 -9.67 -0.29
N ASN A 613 -36.51 -8.67 -0.92
CA ASN A 613 -36.08 -8.17 -2.22
C ASN A 613 -36.43 -6.68 -2.36
N GLY A 614 -35.59 -5.94 -3.09
CA GLY A 614 -35.74 -4.50 -3.25
C GLY A 614 -35.46 -4.09 -4.69
N HIS A 615 -36.53 -3.86 -5.46
CA HIS A 615 -36.46 -2.97 -6.63
C HIS A 615 -36.61 -1.48 -6.21
N VAL A 616 -36.76 -1.26 -4.91
CA VAL A 616 -36.89 0.04 -4.24
C VAL A 616 -35.53 0.44 -3.71
N GLU A 617 -35.10 1.63 -4.09
CA GLU A 617 -33.90 2.27 -3.58
C GLU A 617 -34.23 2.97 -2.25
N ILE A 618 -33.55 2.56 -1.17
CA ILE A 618 -33.80 3.07 0.18
C ILE A 618 -32.50 3.62 0.76
N TYR A 619 -32.54 4.88 1.18
CA TYR A 619 -31.47 5.50 1.97
C TYR A 619 -31.93 5.65 3.42
N VAL A 620 -31.04 5.37 4.36
CA VAL A 620 -31.20 5.64 5.79
C VAL A 620 -30.12 6.61 6.20
N ILE A 621 -30.50 7.80 6.63
CA ILE A 621 -29.57 8.81 7.15
C ILE A 621 -29.21 8.40 8.58
N GLU A 622 -27.93 8.12 8.81
CA GLU A 622 -27.32 7.87 10.11
C GLU A 622 -26.43 9.07 10.52
N GLU A 623 -26.31 9.28 11.83
CA GLU A 623 -25.41 10.30 12.42
C GLU A 623 -23.93 10.07 12.06
#